data_AF-A0A378PZW9-F1
#
_entry.id   AF-A0A378PZW9-F1
#
_cell.length_a   1.000
_cell.length_b   1.000
_cell.length_c   1.000
_cell.angle_alpha   90.00
_cell.angle_beta   90.00
_cell.angle_gamma   90.00
#
_symmetry.space_group_name_H-M   'P 1'
#
loop_
_entity.id
_entity.type
_entity.pdbx_description
1 polymer ?
#
loop_
_entity_poly.entity_id
_entity_poly.type
_entity_poly.pdbx_seq_one_letter_code
_entity_poly.pdbx_strand_id
1 'polypeptide(L)'
;MINLYQVLGLSAHATDVQIRQALNTHAQTLDPKVINAVNEWLLNPTVRPNYDAKLQAQEPLFFTPPQPIHQNQPSPEPSFNPCQSPNYHSGADEYYTPYLWNPNKATFIALIFVPIAIYMHALNWQELGEDELAQQSKTLAFIVLAIMFGLVIFEMTTGISLPNATGLIILFAWYFSLGKKQVAYVKDELGDEYERKTWLKPILISIGAFVGFVVTSMTLGYIFGLLGFLHPDF
;
A
#
# COMPACT_ATOMS: atom_id res chain seq x y z
N MET A 1 2.45 10.69 10.88
CA MET A 1 3.56 10.28 10.00
C MET A 1 4.79 11.05 10.42
N ILE A 2 5.93 10.41 10.71
CA ILE A 2 7.14 11.15 11.16
C ILE A 2 7.62 12.08 10.05
N ASN A 3 7.84 13.36 10.36
CA ASN A 3 8.41 14.33 9.43
C ASN A 3 9.94 14.19 9.43
N LEU A 4 10.46 13.34 8.55
CA LEU A 4 11.90 13.04 8.44
C LEU A 4 12.72 14.29 8.08
N TYR A 5 12.11 15.28 7.40
CA TYR A 5 12.77 16.55 7.15
C TYR A 5 13.02 17.31 8.45
N GLN A 6 12.03 17.40 9.34
CA GLN A 6 12.20 18.08 10.64
C GLN A 6 13.21 17.36 11.52
N VAL A 7 13.22 16.02 11.53
CA VAL A 7 14.21 15.21 12.27
C VAL A 7 15.63 15.49 11.80
N LEU A 8 15.82 15.70 10.49
CA LEU A 8 17.10 16.08 9.90
C LEU A 8 17.39 17.59 9.96
N GLY A 9 16.46 18.42 10.47
CA GLY A 9 16.59 19.88 10.47
C GLY A 9 16.54 20.52 9.07
N LEU A 10 15.82 19.89 8.14
CA LEU A 10 15.75 20.26 6.73
C LEU A 10 14.39 20.83 6.35
N SER A 11 14.35 21.63 5.28
CA SER A 11 13.10 22.06 4.65
C SER A 11 12.46 20.94 3.83
N ALA A 12 11.14 20.99 3.62
CA ALA A 12 10.42 20.09 2.70
C ALA A 12 11.03 20.03 1.28
N HIS A 13 11.70 21.10 0.84
CA HIS A 13 12.32 21.22 -0.48
C HIS A 13 13.81 20.83 -0.49
N ALA A 14 14.30 20.12 0.53
CA ALA A 14 15.71 19.75 0.62
C ALA A 14 16.13 18.78 -0.49
N THR A 15 17.28 19.03 -1.09
CA THR A 15 17.86 18.16 -2.12
C THR A 15 18.42 16.87 -1.52
N ASP A 16 18.56 15.82 -2.34
CA ASP A 16 19.16 14.55 -1.92
C ASP A 16 20.56 14.72 -1.32
N VAL A 17 21.33 15.69 -1.83
CA VAL A 17 22.66 16.04 -1.32
C VAL A 17 22.56 16.58 0.10
N GLN A 18 21.61 17.48 0.36
CA GLN A 18 21.38 18.05 1.69
C GLN A 18 20.87 16.99 2.68
N ILE A 19 20.02 16.07 2.22
CA ILE A 19 19.52 14.95 3.03
C ILE A 19 20.65 14.01 3.43
N ARG A 20 21.52 13.62 2.48
CA ARG A 20 22.70 12.79 2.76
C ARG A 20 23.67 13.48 3.71
N GLN A 21 23.88 14.79 3.53
CA GLN A 21 24.75 15.57 4.40
C GLN A 21 24.21 15.66 5.83
N ALA A 22 22.91 15.89 6.01
CA ALA A 22 22.27 15.91 7.32
C ALA A 22 22.34 14.53 7.99
N LEU A 23 22.09 13.46 7.23
CA LEU A 23 22.18 12.09 7.73
C LEU A 23 23.58 11.77 8.25
N ASN A 24 24.63 12.11 7.50
CA ASN A 24 26.02 11.91 7.92
C ASN A 24 26.38 12.75 9.16
N THR A 25 25.83 13.96 9.28
CA THR A 25 26.08 14.86 10.42
C THR A 25 25.47 14.32 11.71
N HIS A 26 24.31 13.67 11.60
CA HIS A 26 23.54 13.17 12.76
C HIS A 26 23.60 11.65 12.93
N ALA A 27 24.42 10.93 12.14
CA ALA A 27 24.46 9.47 12.10
C ALA A 27 24.77 8.79 13.44
N GLN A 28 25.47 9.46 14.35
CA GLN A 28 25.80 8.91 15.68
C GLN A 28 24.73 9.19 16.75
N THR A 29 23.82 10.13 16.50
CA THR A 29 22.79 10.54 17.46
C THR A 29 21.39 10.12 17.03
N LEU A 30 21.19 9.80 15.75
CA LEU A 30 19.92 9.32 15.23
C LEU A 30 19.74 7.83 15.53
N ASP A 31 18.49 7.46 15.83
CA ASP A 31 18.08 6.07 15.94
C ASP A 31 18.36 5.34 14.60
N PRO A 32 18.93 4.13 14.62
CA PRO A 32 19.12 3.30 13.42
C PRO A 32 17.86 3.18 12.55
N LYS A 33 16.66 3.17 13.15
CA LYS A 33 15.38 3.13 12.44
C LYS A 33 15.13 4.40 11.60
N VAL A 34 15.47 5.58 12.13
CA VAL A 34 15.36 6.86 11.40
C VAL A 34 16.34 6.88 10.23
N ILE A 35 17.56 6.39 10.45
CA ILE A 35 18.56 6.29 9.39
C ILE A 35 18.05 5.41 8.25
N ASN A 36 17.41 4.28 8.57
CA ASN A 36 16.85 3.42 7.53
C ASN A 36 15.69 4.09 6.78
N ALA A 37 14.73 4.69 7.50
CA ALA A 37 13.60 5.40 6.89
C ALA A 37 14.04 6.57 5.98
N VAL A 38 15.09 7.31 6.34
CA VAL A 38 15.66 8.35 5.47
C VAL A 38 16.22 7.74 4.18
N ASN A 39 16.93 6.61 4.26
CA ASN A 39 17.47 5.95 3.08
C ASN A 39 16.39 5.37 2.17
N GLU A 40 15.35 4.75 2.76
CA GLU A 40 14.29 4.06 2.02
C GLU A 40 13.22 5.00 1.48
N TRP A 41 12.90 6.10 2.18
CA TRP A 41 11.78 6.96 1.82
C TRP A 41 12.21 8.32 1.28
N LEU A 42 13.17 9.00 1.92
CA LEU A 42 13.62 10.33 1.47
C LEU A 42 14.67 10.26 0.36
N LEU A 43 15.56 9.26 0.39
CA LEU A 43 16.62 9.10 -0.62
C LEU A 43 16.24 8.17 -1.77
N ASN A 44 15.04 7.57 -1.72
CA ASN A 44 14.50 6.78 -2.81
C ASN A 44 13.61 7.67 -3.71
N PRO A 45 14.02 7.93 -4.97
CA PRO A 45 13.30 8.85 -5.86
C PRO A 45 11.89 8.36 -6.23
N THR A 46 11.63 7.06 -6.13
CA THR A 46 10.32 6.47 -6.43
C THR A 46 9.36 6.60 -5.24
N VAL A 47 9.87 6.51 -4.01
CA VAL A 47 9.05 6.51 -2.78
C VAL A 47 8.81 7.93 -2.26
N ARG A 48 9.81 8.81 -2.40
CA ARG A 48 9.79 10.18 -1.88
C ARG A 48 8.54 10.98 -2.27
N PRO A 49 8.04 10.97 -3.52
CA PRO A 49 6.85 11.75 -3.88
C PRO A 49 5.58 11.32 -3.13
N ASN A 50 5.42 10.02 -2.87
CA ASN A 50 4.28 9.50 -2.12
C ASN A 50 4.38 9.85 -0.63
N TYR A 51 5.59 9.76 -0.10
CA TYR A 51 5.90 10.20 1.26
C TYR A 51 5.57 11.70 1.41
N ASP A 52 6.06 12.55 0.50
CA ASP A 52 5.82 13.99 0.50
C ASP A 52 4.33 14.32 0.38
N ALA A 53 3.59 13.64 -0.51
CA ALA A 53 2.15 13.84 -0.67
C ALA A 53 1.35 13.47 0.59
N LYS A 54 1.70 12.36 1.25
CA LYS A 54 1.08 11.95 2.54
C LYS A 54 1.40 12.95 3.65
N LEU A 55 2.63 13.45 3.70
CA LEU A 55 3.06 14.43 4.71
C LEU A 55 2.41 15.79 4.47
N GLN A 56 2.29 16.23 3.22
CA GLN A 56 1.63 17.49 2.85
C GLN A 56 0.14 17.50 3.20
N ALA A 57 -0.53 16.35 3.14
CA ALA A 57 -1.92 16.22 3.58
C ALA A 57 -2.09 16.40 5.10
N GLN A 58 -1.05 16.09 5.89
CA GLN A 58 -1.05 16.23 7.35
C GLN A 58 -0.52 17.61 7.78
N GLU A 59 0.53 18.10 7.13
CA GLU A 59 1.26 19.32 7.48
C GLU A 59 1.39 20.28 6.27
N PRO A 60 0.29 20.84 5.73
CA PRO A 60 0.33 21.66 4.53
C PRO A 60 1.18 22.93 4.70
N LEU A 61 1.24 23.48 5.92
CA LEU A 61 2.05 24.65 6.25
C LEU A 61 3.57 24.37 6.10
N PHE A 62 4.02 23.13 6.30
CA PHE A 62 5.44 22.77 6.21
C PHE A 62 5.98 22.85 4.77
N PHE A 63 5.12 22.65 3.77
CA PHE A 63 5.47 22.70 2.35
C PHE A 63 5.33 24.11 1.75
N THR A 64 4.73 25.04 2.49
CA THR A 64 4.49 26.40 2.02
C THR A 64 5.80 27.21 2.12
N PRO A 65 6.27 27.86 1.05
CA PRO A 65 7.43 28.74 1.13
C PRO A 65 7.14 29.93 2.06
N PRO A 66 8.15 30.50 2.76
CA PRO A 66 7.95 31.63 3.67
C PRO A 66 7.27 32.78 2.92
N GLN A 67 6.13 33.27 3.41
CA GLN A 67 5.51 34.44 2.83
C GLN A 67 6.37 35.69 3.08
N PRO A 68 6.52 36.59 2.10
CA PRO A 68 7.20 37.86 2.32
C PRO A 68 6.42 38.66 3.37
N ILE A 69 7.06 38.92 4.51
CA ILE A 69 6.51 39.73 5.60
C ILE A 69 6.24 41.14 5.04
N HIS A 70 4.97 41.55 5.02
CA HIS A 70 4.64 42.96 4.87
C HIS A 70 5.18 43.70 6.11
N GLN A 71 6.28 44.41 5.89
CA GLN A 71 6.90 45.33 6.84
C GLN A 71 5.86 46.33 7.32
N ASN A 72 5.50 46.32 8.62
CA ASN A 72 5.07 47.50 9.39
C ASN A 72 4.72 47.13 10.86
N GLN A 73 5.66 46.51 11.59
CA GLN A 73 5.62 46.57 13.05
C GLN A 73 7.06 46.54 13.60
N PRO A 74 7.48 47.46 14.49
CA PRO A 74 8.82 47.43 15.05
C PRO A 74 8.91 46.27 16.06
N SER A 75 9.75 45.28 15.74
CA SER A 75 10.08 44.19 16.66
C SER A 75 10.91 44.70 17.84
N PRO A 76 10.66 44.25 19.08
CA PRO A 76 11.69 44.26 20.11
C PRO A 76 12.83 43.35 19.65
N GLU A 77 14.08 43.84 19.72
CA GLU A 77 15.27 43.07 19.36
C GLU A 77 15.29 41.70 20.07
N PRO A 78 15.44 40.58 19.33
CA PRO A 78 15.75 39.30 19.94
C PRO A 78 17.23 39.34 20.36
N SER A 79 17.49 39.40 21.67
CA SER A 79 18.83 39.13 22.20
C SER A 79 19.20 37.68 21.87
N PHE A 80 20.05 37.48 20.87
CA PHE A 80 20.63 36.17 20.58
C PHE A 80 21.59 35.79 21.71
N ASN A 81 21.15 34.88 22.59
CA ASN A 81 21.99 34.30 23.63
C ASN A 81 22.40 32.88 23.17
N PRO A 82 23.66 32.63 22.79
CA PRO A 82 24.06 31.44 22.01
C PRO A 82 24.18 30.13 22.82
N CYS A 83 23.57 30.04 24.01
CA CYS A 83 23.71 28.88 24.89
C CYS A 83 22.38 28.34 25.44
N GLN A 84 21.25 28.59 24.78
CA GLN A 84 20.01 27.88 25.10
C GLN A 84 19.72 26.83 24.02
N SER A 85 20.03 25.57 24.33
CA SER A 85 19.46 24.43 23.62
C SER A 85 17.94 24.52 23.70
N PRO A 86 17.18 24.34 22.60
CA PRO A 86 15.73 24.31 22.67
C PRO A 86 15.31 23.22 23.65
N ASN A 87 14.56 23.58 24.69
CA ASN A 87 13.88 22.61 25.53
C ASN A 87 12.81 21.93 24.67
N TYR A 88 13.20 20.84 24.02
CA TYR A 88 12.32 19.89 23.38
C TYR A 88 11.37 19.38 24.46
N HIS A 89 10.14 19.91 24.46
CA HIS A 89 9.04 19.23 25.11
C HIS A 89 8.86 17.92 24.35
N SER A 90 9.31 16.84 24.98
CA SER A 90 9.06 15.46 24.57
C SER A 90 7.54 15.21 24.64
N GLY A 91 6.84 15.65 23.61
CA GLY A 91 5.58 15.02 23.20
C GLY A 91 5.99 13.73 22.50
N ALA A 92 5.54 12.59 23.04
CA ALA A 92 5.90 11.26 22.60
C ALA A 92 6.03 11.13 21.07
N ASP A 93 7.18 10.65 20.63
CA ASP A 93 7.58 10.41 19.25
C ASP A 93 6.60 9.43 18.56
N GLU A 94 5.69 9.94 17.73
CA GLU A 94 4.72 9.10 17.01
C GLU A 94 5.34 8.56 15.70
N TYR A 95 6.08 7.45 15.83
CA TYR A 95 6.66 6.69 14.72
C TYR A 95 5.54 6.15 13.81
N TYR A 96 5.63 6.37 12.49
CA TYR A 96 4.64 5.83 11.55
C TYR A 96 4.76 4.31 11.49
N THR A 97 3.73 3.62 11.96
CA THR A 97 3.62 2.17 11.85
C THR A 97 2.72 1.85 10.65
N PRO A 98 3.20 1.05 9.67
CA PRO A 98 2.41 0.69 8.50
C PRO A 98 1.06 0.09 8.91
N TYR A 99 -0.03 0.54 8.28
CA TYR A 99 -1.36 0.03 8.58
C TYR A 99 -1.74 -1.05 7.58
N LEU A 100 -1.71 -2.32 7.97
CA LEU A 100 -1.82 -3.45 7.05
C LEU A 100 -2.90 -4.44 7.48
N TRP A 101 -3.48 -5.14 6.51
CA TRP A 101 -4.06 -6.44 6.83
C TRP A 101 -2.94 -7.44 7.02
N ASN A 102 -3.03 -8.30 8.04
CA ASN A 102 -2.08 -9.39 8.21
C ASN A 102 -2.01 -10.23 6.91
N PRO A 103 -0.85 -10.33 6.25
CA PRO A 103 -0.74 -10.91 4.91
C PRO A 103 -1.01 -12.41 4.91
N ASN A 104 -0.66 -13.12 5.98
CA ASN A 104 -1.01 -14.52 6.18
C ASN A 104 -2.53 -14.69 6.25
N LYS A 105 -3.21 -13.89 7.07
CA LYS A 105 -4.68 -13.95 7.17
C LYS A 105 -5.36 -13.55 5.86
N ALA A 106 -4.77 -12.63 5.10
CA ALA A 106 -5.30 -12.20 3.81
C ALA A 106 -5.33 -13.35 2.78
N THR A 107 -4.48 -14.36 2.92
CA THR A 107 -4.55 -15.55 2.05
C THR A 107 -5.83 -16.37 2.24
N PHE A 108 -6.46 -16.36 3.42
CA PHE A 108 -7.73 -17.05 3.62
C PHE A 108 -8.90 -16.37 2.90
N ILE A 109 -8.80 -15.07 2.59
CA ILE A 109 -9.77 -14.39 1.73
C ILE A 109 -9.77 -15.00 0.32
N ALA A 110 -8.63 -15.55 -0.12
CA ALA A 110 -8.53 -16.17 -1.44
C ALA A 110 -9.39 -17.45 -1.54
N LEU A 111 -9.72 -18.09 -0.41
CA LEU A 111 -10.66 -19.22 -0.39
C LEU A 111 -12.10 -18.80 -0.69
N ILE A 112 -12.46 -17.54 -0.41
CA ILE A 112 -13.76 -16.97 -0.75
C ILE A 112 -13.71 -16.45 -2.19
N PHE A 113 -12.78 -15.55 -2.48
CA PHE A 113 -12.65 -14.97 -3.81
C PHE A 113 -11.23 -14.48 -4.08
N VAL A 114 -10.50 -15.23 -4.90
CA VAL A 114 -9.07 -15.03 -5.20
C VAL A 114 -8.75 -13.58 -5.65
N PRO A 115 -9.46 -12.97 -6.63
CA PRO A 115 -9.13 -11.62 -7.08
C PRO A 115 -9.08 -10.58 -5.96
N ILE A 116 -9.98 -10.69 -4.96
CA ILE A 116 -10.02 -9.75 -3.83
C ILE A 116 -8.82 -9.95 -2.91
N ALA A 117 -8.40 -11.19 -2.65
CA ALA A 117 -7.20 -11.44 -1.84
C ALA A 117 -5.94 -10.88 -2.52
N ILE A 118 -5.81 -11.05 -3.84
CA ILE A 118 -4.70 -10.48 -4.62
C ILE A 118 -4.73 -8.94 -4.53
N TYR A 119 -5.90 -8.33 -4.69
CA TYR A 119 -6.06 -6.88 -4.60
C TYR A 119 -5.76 -6.35 -3.19
N MET A 120 -6.12 -7.10 -2.14
CA MET A 120 -5.75 -6.76 -0.76
C MET A 120 -4.23 -6.79 -0.55
N HIS A 121 -3.53 -7.79 -1.09
CA HIS A 121 -2.06 -7.81 -1.08
C HIS A 121 -1.49 -6.60 -1.82
N ALA A 122 -2.14 -6.15 -2.90
CA ALA A 122 -1.73 -4.92 -3.58
C ALA A 122 -1.85 -3.66 -2.71
N LEU A 123 -2.93 -3.54 -1.94
CA LEU A 123 -3.13 -2.41 -1.02
C LEU A 123 -2.12 -2.43 0.14
N ASN A 124 -1.79 -3.62 0.64
CA ASN A 124 -0.72 -3.77 1.62
C ASN A 124 0.63 -3.35 1.04
N TRP A 125 0.97 -3.74 -0.20
CA TRP A 125 2.21 -3.31 -0.85
C TRP A 125 2.28 -1.81 -1.05
N GLN A 126 1.17 -1.21 -1.44
CA GLN A 126 1.07 0.25 -1.59
C GLN A 126 1.28 0.97 -0.25
N GLU A 127 0.78 0.41 0.86
CA GLU A 127 1.03 1.00 2.17
C GLU A 127 2.49 0.85 2.61
N LEU A 128 3.14 -0.24 2.22
CA LEU A 128 4.57 -0.48 2.42
C LEU A 128 5.47 0.38 1.49
N GLY A 129 4.91 1.14 0.55
CA GLY A 129 5.67 1.93 -0.42
C GLY A 129 6.24 1.13 -1.60
N GLU A 130 5.91 -0.16 -1.70
CA GLU A 130 6.35 -1.07 -2.76
C GLU A 130 5.42 -0.97 -3.99
N ASP A 131 5.44 0.18 -4.66
CA ASP A 131 4.49 0.52 -5.73
C ASP A 131 4.52 -0.44 -6.93
N GLU A 132 5.70 -0.97 -7.28
CA GLU A 132 5.82 -1.94 -8.37
C GLU A 132 5.07 -3.24 -8.03
N LEU A 133 5.27 -3.77 -6.82
CA LEU A 133 4.60 -4.97 -6.35
C LEU A 133 3.10 -4.74 -6.15
N ALA A 134 2.71 -3.53 -5.73
CA ALA A 134 1.32 -3.12 -5.67
C ALA A 134 0.68 -3.14 -7.07
N GLN A 135 1.33 -2.55 -8.07
CA GLN A 135 0.79 -2.49 -9.43
C GLN A 135 0.73 -3.88 -10.09
N GLN A 136 1.77 -4.71 -9.91
CA GLN A 136 1.78 -6.10 -10.35
C GLN A 136 0.59 -6.87 -9.75
N SER A 137 0.36 -6.71 -8.44
CA SER A 137 -0.74 -7.39 -7.74
C SER A 137 -2.12 -6.89 -8.20
N LYS A 138 -2.33 -5.57 -8.37
CA LYS A 138 -3.58 -5.02 -8.92
C LYS A 138 -3.86 -5.59 -10.32
N THR A 139 -2.86 -5.56 -11.18
CA THR A 139 -2.96 -6.08 -12.56
C THR A 139 -3.33 -7.56 -12.55
N LEU A 140 -2.64 -8.35 -11.72
CA LEU A 140 -2.92 -9.78 -11.60
C LEU A 140 -4.33 -10.06 -11.08
N ALA A 141 -4.86 -9.26 -10.15
CA ALA A 141 -6.22 -9.42 -9.65
C ALA A 141 -7.26 -9.31 -10.80
N PHE A 142 -7.10 -8.34 -11.70
CA PHE A 142 -7.96 -8.19 -12.86
C PHE A 142 -7.74 -9.27 -13.91
N ILE A 143 -6.50 -9.69 -14.15
CA ILE A 143 -6.20 -10.82 -15.04
C ILE A 143 -6.88 -12.10 -14.54
N VAL A 144 -6.76 -12.42 -13.25
CA VAL A 144 -7.41 -13.60 -12.66
C VAL A 144 -8.93 -13.50 -12.76
N LEU A 145 -9.52 -12.33 -12.51
CA LEU A 145 -10.96 -12.12 -12.69
C LEU A 145 -11.40 -12.33 -14.15
N ALA A 146 -10.63 -11.81 -15.12
CA ALA A 146 -10.89 -12.01 -16.54
C ALA A 146 -10.77 -13.48 -16.95
N ILE A 147 -9.75 -14.19 -16.43
CA ILE A 147 -9.58 -15.64 -16.63
C ILE A 147 -10.79 -16.37 -16.06
N MET A 148 -11.27 -16.04 -14.86
CA MET A 148 -12.44 -16.69 -14.27
C MET A 148 -13.69 -16.56 -15.16
N PHE A 149 -13.98 -15.36 -15.67
CA PHE A 149 -15.08 -15.19 -16.63
C PHE A 149 -14.83 -15.92 -17.95
N GLY A 150 -13.60 -15.88 -18.48
CA GLY A 150 -13.23 -16.59 -19.70
C GLY A 150 -13.41 -18.10 -19.58
N LEU A 151 -13.09 -18.67 -18.43
CA LEU A 151 -13.30 -20.08 -18.12
C LEU A 151 -14.79 -20.44 -18.07
N VAL A 152 -15.62 -19.62 -17.42
CA VAL A 152 -17.09 -19.81 -17.40
C VAL A 152 -17.66 -19.78 -18.82
N ILE A 153 -17.27 -18.77 -19.61
CA ILE A 153 -17.72 -18.64 -21.01
C ILE A 153 -17.24 -19.83 -21.84
N PHE A 154 -16.00 -20.28 -21.63
CA PHE A 154 -15.43 -21.45 -22.31
C PHE A 154 -16.24 -22.72 -22.03
N GLU A 155 -16.55 -23.02 -20.76
CA GLU A 155 -17.37 -24.19 -20.42
C GLU A 155 -18.76 -24.11 -21.06
N MET A 156 -19.43 -22.95 -20.98
CA MET A 156 -20.77 -22.73 -21.54
C MET A 156 -20.82 -22.93 -23.06
N THR A 157 -19.79 -22.50 -23.78
CA THR A 157 -19.77 -22.49 -25.25
C THR A 157 -19.19 -23.76 -25.85
N THR A 158 -18.32 -24.48 -25.12
CA THR A 158 -17.65 -25.69 -25.62
C THR A 158 -18.18 -26.98 -25.02
N GLY A 159 -18.89 -26.91 -23.89
CA GLY A 159 -19.31 -28.09 -23.12
C GLY A 159 -18.17 -28.82 -22.40
N ILE A 160 -16.92 -28.35 -22.52
CA ILE A 160 -15.76 -28.97 -21.86
C ILE A 160 -15.72 -28.53 -20.41
N SER A 161 -16.02 -29.43 -19.47
CA SER A 161 -15.90 -29.16 -18.04
C SER A 161 -14.45 -29.02 -17.59
N LEU A 162 -14.16 -28.00 -16.79
CA LEU A 162 -12.85 -27.85 -16.17
C LEU A 162 -12.72 -28.76 -14.95
N PRO A 163 -11.48 -29.10 -14.53
CA PRO A 163 -11.27 -29.82 -13.30
C PRO A 163 -11.86 -29.09 -12.09
N ASN A 164 -12.50 -29.80 -11.17
CA ASN A 164 -13.02 -29.24 -9.91
C ASN A 164 -11.96 -28.49 -9.09
N ALA A 165 -10.68 -28.82 -9.28
CA ALA A 165 -9.55 -28.20 -8.60
C ALA A 165 -9.06 -26.88 -9.25
N THR A 166 -9.68 -26.40 -10.34
CA THR A 166 -9.21 -25.21 -11.09
C THR A 166 -9.04 -23.98 -10.20
N GLY A 167 -9.99 -23.72 -9.29
CA GLY A 167 -9.87 -22.62 -8.33
C GLY A 167 -8.67 -22.76 -7.39
N LEU A 168 -8.35 -23.98 -6.95
CA LEU A 168 -7.19 -24.25 -6.11
C LEU A 168 -5.88 -24.06 -6.90
N ILE A 169 -5.85 -24.47 -8.17
CA ILE A 169 -4.68 -24.26 -9.04
C ILE A 169 -4.38 -22.76 -9.18
N ILE A 170 -5.40 -21.94 -9.45
CA ILE A 170 -5.25 -20.48 -9.54
C ILE A 170 -4.76 -19.89 -8.21
N LEU A 171 -5.36 -20.33 -7.08
CA LEU A 171 -4.96 -19.89 -5.74
C LEU A 171 -3.49 -20.21 -5.47
N PHE A 172 -3.04 -21.44 -5.69
CA PHE A 172 -1.65 -21.84 -5.45
C PHE A 172 -0.68 -21.15 -6.40
N ALA A 173 -1.04 -20.99 -7.68
CA ALA A 173 -0.23 -20.27 -8.66
C ALA A 173 0.04 -18.82 -8.21
N TRP A 174 -0.99 -18.12 -7.74
CA TRP A 174 -0.82 -16.79 -7.15
C TRP A 174 0.00 -16.83 -5.85
N TYR A 175 -0.31 -17.74 -4.93
CA TYR A 175 0.35 -17.78 -3.63
C TYR A 175 1.87 -18.00 -3.77
N PHE A 176 2.29 -18.94 -4.62
CA PHE A 176 3.71 -19.22 -4.81
C PHE A 176 4.45 -18.19 -5.67
N SER A 177 3.74 -17.36 -6.44
CA SER A 177 4.36 -16.29 -7.25
C SER A 177 4.51 -14.98 -6.49
N LEU A 178 3.42 -14.43 -5.95
CA LEU A 178 3.40 -13.12 -5.28
C LEU A 178 2.93 -13.20 -3.82
N GLY A 179 1.95 -14.04 -3.49
CA GLY A 179 1.34 -14.05 -2.15
C GLY A 179 2.34 -14.34 -1.03
N LYS A 180 3.24 -15.32 -1.21
CA LYS A 180 4.28 -15.66 -0.24
C LYS A 180 5.33 -14.57 -0.06
N LYS A 181 5.53 -13.69 -1.05
CA LYS A 181 6.53 -12.61 -0.97
C LYS A 181 6.14 -11.59 0.08
N GLN A 182 4.87 -11.21 0.14
CA GLN A 182 4.39 -10.25 1.15
C GLN A 182 4.42 -10.84 2.55
N VAL A 183 4.09 -12.13 2.68
CA VAL A 183 4.19 -12.84 3.96
C VAL A 183 5.64 -12.83 4.47
N ALA A 184 6.61 -13.12 3.59
CA ALA A 184 8.02 -13.08 3.94
C ALA A 184 8.46 -11.67 4.30
N TYR A 185 8.19 -10.68 3.46
CA TYR A 185 8.57 -9.29 3.70
C TYR A 185 8.05 -8.76 5.04
N VAL A 186 6.75 -8.93 5.33
CA VAL A 186 6.19 -8.44 6.61
C VAL A 186 6.81 -9.17 7.79
N LYS A 187 7.09 -10.47 7.67
CA LYS A 187 7.73 -11.23 8.75
C LYS A 187 9.17 -10.78 8.99
N ASP A 188 9.94 -10.60 7.91
CA ASP A 188 11.38 -10.42 7.96
C ASP A 188 11.75 -8.94 8.24
N GLU A 189 11.00 -7.99 7.69
CA GLU A 189 11.28 -6.54 7.82
C GLU A 189 10.48 -5.86 8.95
N LEU A 190 9.23 -6.28 9.19
CA LEU A 190 8.35 -5.62 10.18
C LEU A 190 8.08 -6.46 11.43
N GLY A 191 8.11 -7.79 11.32
CA GLY A 191 7.65 -8.68 12.38
C GLY A 191 6.20 -8.40 12.80
N ASP A 192 6.00 -7.96 14.05
CA ASP A 192 4.71 -7.53 14.60
C ASP A 192 4.56 -6.01 14.73
N GLU A 193 5.55 -5.24 14.26
CA GLU A 193 5.58 -3.77 14.33
C GLU A 193 4.75 -3.13 13.20
N TYR A 194 3.44 -3.42 13.17
CA TYR A 194 2.50 -2.79 12.25
C TYR A 194 1.09 -2.70 12.86
N GLU A 195 0.34 -1.66 12.47
CA GLU A 195 -1.04 -1.52 12.88
C GLU A 195 -1.94 -2.44 12.04
N ARG A 196 -2.92 -3.08 12.69
CA ARG A 196 -3.75 -4.12 12.03
C ARG A 196 -5.08 -3.56 11.57
N LYS A 197 -5.33 -3.62 10.26
CA LYS A 197 -6.64 -3.29 9.68
C LYS A 197 -7.74 -4.25 10.11
N THR A 198 -8.93 -3.71 10.28
CA THR A 198 -10.15 -4.50 10.54
C THR A 198 -10.55 -5.39 9.36
N TRP A 199 -11.21 -6.51 9.65
CA TRP A 199 -11.53 -7.56 8.67
C TRP A 199 -12.97 -7.56 8.15
N LEU A 200 -13.89 -6.86 8.81
CA LEU A 200 -15.31 -6.92 8.45
C LEU A 200 -15.54 -6.47 6.99
N LYS A 201 -14.98 -5.31 6.62
CA LYS A 201 -15.11 -4.76 5.27
C LYS A 201 -14.60 -5.71 4.18
N PRO A 202 -13.33 -6.20 4.21
CA PRO A 202 -12.86 -7.10 3.17
C PRO A 202 -13.66 -8.40 3.09
N ILE A 203 -14.07 -8.98 4.22
CA ILE A 203 -14.90 -10.20 4.21
C ILE A 203 -16.23 -9.96 3.49
N LEU A 204 -16.94 -8.87 3.82
CA LEU A 204 -18.20 -8.52 3.17
C LEU A 204 -18.01 -8.23 1.68
N ILE A 205 -16.94 -7.53 1.30
CA ILE A 205 -16.60 -7.26 -0.10
C ILE A 205 -16.32 -8.58 -0.84
N SER A 206 -15.57 -9.52 -0.26
CA SER A 206 -15.28 -10.81 -0.87
C SER A 206 -16.54 -11.65 -1.09
N ILE A 207 -17.43 -11.70 -0.10
CA ILE A 207 -18.71 -12.41 -0.21
C ILE A 207 -19.57 -11.75 -1.28
N GLY A 208 -19.72 -10.43 -1.25
CA GLY A 208 -20.50 -9.68 -2.22
C GLY A 208 -19.96 -9.83 -3.65
N ALA A 209 -18.64 -9.79 -3.82
CA ALA A 209 -17.99 -10.00 -5.10
C ALA A 209 -18.18 -11.43 -5.63
N PHE A 210 -18.10 -12.44 -4.75
CA PHE A 210 -18.37 -13.82 -5.12
C PHE A 210 -19.82 -14.02 -5.57
N VAL A 211 -20.79 -13.49 -4.80
CA VAL A 211 -22.21 -13.52 -5.19
C VAL A 211 -22.43 -12.80 -6.51
N GLY A 212 -21.84 -11.62 -6.69
CA GLY A 212 -21.90 -10.86 -7.94
C GLY A 212 -21.33 -11.63 -9.13
N PHE A 213 -20.20 -12.31 -8.95
CA PHE A 213 -19.60 -13.18 -9.96
C PHE A 213 -20.54 -14.32 -10.37
N VAL A 214 -21.16 -15.01 -9.40
CA VAL A 214 -22.11 -16.10 -9.66
C VAL A 214 -23.34 -15.58 -10.40
N VAL A 215 -23.97 -14.49 -9.93
CA VAL A 215 -25.16 -13.90 -10.55
C VAL A 215 -24.85 -13.43 -11.98
N THR A 216 -23.70 -12.80 -12.19
CA THR A 216 -23.25 -12.37 -13.52
C THR A 216 -23.06 -13.57 -14.44
N SER A 217 -22.42 -14.64 -13.95
CA SER A 217 -22.22 -15.88 -14.71
C SER A 217 -23.54 -16.53 -15.12
N MET A 218 -24.52 -16.62 -14.20
CA MET A 218 -25.86 -17.14 -14.52
C MET A 218 -26.59 -16.27 -15.55
N THR A 219 -26.46 -14.95 -15.44
CA THR A 219 -27.04 -14.00 -16.39
C THR A 219 -26.43 -14.15 -17.78
N LEU A 220 -25.10 -14.31 -17.86
CA LEU A 220 -24.39 -14.58 -19.11
C LEU A 220 -24.85 -15.89 -19.75
N GLY A 221 -24.97 -16.97 -18.96
CA GLY A 221 -25.49 -18.25 -19.44
C GLY A 221 -26.90 -18.13 -20.02
N TYR A 222 -27.79 -17.42 -19.31
CA TYR A 222 -29.15 -17.15 -19.80
C TYR A 222 -29.15 -16.39 -21.14
N ILE A 223 -28.36 -15.32 -21.24
CA ILE A 223 -28.22 -14.53 -22.48
C ILE A 223 -27.67 -15.40 -23.61
N PHE A 224 -26.64 -16.19 -23.36
CA PHE A 224 -26.03 -17.06 -24.37
C PHE A 224 -27.02 -18.13 -24.84
N GLY A 225 -27.89 -18.62 -23.95
CA GLY A 225 -28.96 -19.55 -24.31
C GLY A 225 -29.97 -18.93 -25.25
N LEU A 226 -30.42 -17.70 -24.96
CA LEU A 226 -31.32 -16.96 -25.85
C LEU A 226 -30.69 -16.69 -27.23
N LEU A 227 -29.38 -16.50 -27.28
CA LEU A 227 -28.63 -16.24 -28.51
C LEU A 227 -28.21 -17.51 -29.27
N GLY A 228 -28.45 -18.70 -28.71
CA GLY A 228 -28.04 -19.98 -29.33
C GLY A 228 -26.53 -20.23 -29.30
N PHE A 229 -25.81 -19.60 -28.36
CA PHE A 229 -24.36 -19.78 -28.18
C PHE A 229 -24.01 -20.85 -27.13
N LEU A 230 -24.98 -21.37 -26.39
CA LEU A 230 -24.75 -22.47 -25.46
C LEU A 230 -24.46 -23.77 -26.21
N HIS A 231 -23.53 -24.54 -25.67
CA HIS A 231 -23.35 -25.93 -26.09
C HIS A 231 -24.65 -26.73 -25.82
N PRO A 232 -25.05 -27.70 -26.68
CA PRO A 232 -26.31 -28.45 -26.52
C PRO A 232 -26.45 -29.22 -25.20
N ASP A 233 -25.33 -29.53 -24.55
CA ASP A 233 -25.28 -30.28 -23.29
C ASP A 233 -25.26 -29.37 -22.03
N PHE A 234 -25.41 -28.05 -22.20
CA PHE A 234 -25.32 -27.04 -21.12
C PHE A 234 -26.67 -26.38 -20.81
#